data_AF-A0A434A068-F1
#
_entry.id   AF-A0A434A068-F1
#
_cell.length_a   1.000
_cell.length_b   1.000
_cell.length_c   1.000
_cell.angle_alpha   90.00
_cell.angle_beta   90.00
_cell.angle_gamma   90.00
#
_symmetry.space_group_name_H-M   'P 1'
#
loop_
_entity.id
_entity.type
_entity.pdbx_description
1 polymer ?
#
loop_
_entity_poly.entity_id
_entity_poly.type
_entity_poly.pdbx_seq_one_letter_code
_entity_poly.pdbx_strand_id
1 'polypeptide(L)'
;MNPISLRINELIEKLFDGNNSKFAKKLGVNEANVRNYRKGTLPKIDFIIKIYENIEFNFDWLLTGKGEILINKEDTIATPSQKELNDLKDFKIKTLEKELERCEEEKKTLENSKSNV
;
A
#
# COMPACT_ATOMS: atom_id res chain seq x y z
N MET A 1 4.36 22.85 21.89
CA MET A 1 4.25 22.36 20.49
C MET A 1 3.36 21.13 20.48
N ASN A 2 2.42 21.01 19.53
CA ASN A 2 1.47 19.88 19.55
C ASN A 2 2.09 18.58 18.97
N PRO A 3 1.57 17.39 19.32
CA PRO A 3 2.18 16.12 18.91
C PRO A 3 2.27 15.90 17.40
N ILE A 4 1.25 16.30 16.63
CA ILE A 4 1.24 16.11 15.18
C ILE A 4 2.26 17.03 14.50
N SER A 5 2.44 18.26 14.98
CA SER A 5 3.48 19.18 14.51
C SER A 5 4.89 18.64 14.78
N LEU A 6 5.11 17.97 15.92
CA LEU A 6 6.40 17.32 16.21
C LEU A 6 6.70 16.20 15.21
N ARG A 7 5.71 15.39 14.88
CA ARG A 7 5.87 14.31 13.89
C ARG A 7 6.00 14.83 12.46
N ILE A 8 5.32 15.93 12.11
CA ILE A 8 5.55 16.63 10.83
C ILE A 8 7.00 17.12 10.76
N ASN A 9 7.54 17.67 11.85
CA ASN A 9 8.96 18.05 11.90
C ASN A 9 9.85 16.83 11.64
N GLU A 10 9.65 15.74 12.38
CA GLU A 10 10.45 14.53 12.22
C GLU A 10 10.36 13.92 10.81
N LEU A 11 9.17 13.93 10.20
CA LEU A 11 8.94 13.51 8.82
C LEU A 11 9.74 14.35 7.82
N ILE A 12 9.73 15.67 7.99
CA ILE A 12 10.48 16.59 7.12
C ILE A 12 11.98 16.41 7.31
N GLU A 13 12.46 16.22 8.54
CA GLU A 13 13.87 15.95 8.81
C GLU A 13 14.31 14.63 8.16
N LYS A 14 13.56 13.54 8.33
CA LYS A 14 13.94 12.20 7.85
C LYS A 14 13.82 12.01 6.34
N LEU A 15 12.77 12.55 5.71
CA LEU A 15 12.47 12.28 4.29
C LEU A 15 12.85 13.42 3.36
N PHE A 16 13.07 14.63 3.91
CA PHE A 16 13.30 15.84 3.12
C PHE A 16 14.50 16.65 3.61
N ASP A 17 15.35 16.09 4.47
CA ASP A 17 16.59 16.71 4.95
C ASP A 17 16.33 18.07 5.62
N GLY A 18 15.18 18.21 6.30
CA GLY A 18 14.75 19.45 6.95
C GLY A 18 14.30 20.54 5.97
N ASN A 19 14.29 20.28 4.66
CA ASN A 19 14.04 21.29 3.62
C ASN A 19 12.54 21.52 3.40
N ASN A 20 12.02 22.62 3.97
CA ASN A 20 10.62 23.00 3.83
C ASN A 20 10.19 23.22 2.38
N SER A 21 11.04 23.79 1.53
CA SER A 21 10.70 24.09 0.14
C SER A 21 10.54 22.81 -0.68
N LYS A 22 11.41 21.82 -0.47
CA LYS A 22 11.33 20.50 -1.10
C LYS A 22 10.05 19.78 -0.69
N PHE A 23 9.73 19.80 0.61
CA PHE A 23 8.49 19.24 1.15
C PHE A 23 7.23 19.95 0.61
N ALA A 24 7.21 21.28 0.63
CA ALA A 24 6.09 22.08 0.14
C ALA A 24 5.83 21.84 -1.36
N LYS A 25 6.91 21.77 -2.16
CA LYS A 25 6.82 21.44 -3.58
C LYS A 25 6.26 20.03 -3.80
N LYS A 26 6.69 19.05 -3.00
CA LYS A 26 6.18 17.67 -3.07
C LYS A 26 4.68 17.58 -2.78
N LEU A 27 4.17 18.41 -1.86
CA LEU A 27 2.75 18.45 -1.49
C LEU A 27 1.88 19.39 -2.35
N GLY A 28 2.48 20.23 -3.20
CA GLY A 28 1.76 21.30 -3.90
C GLY A 28 1.10 22.29 -2.91
N VAL A 29 1.85 22.76 -1.92
CA VAL A 29 1.41 23.73 -0.89
C VAL A 29 2.39 24.89 -0.76
N ASN A 30 1.95 25.96 -0.08
CA ASN A 30 2.82 27.07 0.26
C ASN A 30 3.82 26.66 1.36
N GLU A 31 5.10 26.96 1.18
CA GLU A 31 6.17 26.71 2.17
C GLU A 31 5.90 27.42 3.50
N ALA A 32 5.31 28.62 3.49
CA ALA A 32 4.96 29.34 4.70
C ALA A 32 4.00 28.53 5.60
N ASN A 33 3.08 27.77 5.00
CA ASN A 33 2.20 26.88 5.74
C ASN A 33 2.99 25.76 6.42
N VAL A 34 3.92 25.13 5.69
CA VAL A 34 4.82 24.11 6.24
C VAL A 34 5.55 24.67 7.46
N ARG A 35 6.18 25.84 7.32
CA ARG A 35 6.90 26.51 8.41
C ARG A 35 6.01 26.78 9.63
N ASN A 36 4.77 27.22 9.42
CA ASN A 36 3.82 27.47 10.51
C ASN A 36 3.44 26.19 11.25
N TYR A 37 3.21 25.09 10.53
CA TYR A 37 2.93 23.78 11.13
C TYR A 37 4.14 23.24 11.87
N ARG A 38 5.34 23.41 11.30
CA ARG A 38 6.63 23.12 11.95
C ARG A 38 6.90 23.97 13.19
N LYS A 39 6.18 25.08 13.41
CA LYS A 39 6.22 25.90 14.64
C LYS A 39 5.16 25.53 15.67
N GLY A 40 4.28 24.57 15.37
CA GLY A 40 3.25 24.11 16.31
C GLY A 40 1.84 24.63 16.02
N THR A 41 1.61 25.31 14.90
CA THR A 41 0.25 25.58 14.41
C THR A 41 -0.43 24.26 14.10
N LEU A 42 -1.70 24.10 14.51
CA LEU A 42 -2.44 22.86 14.23
C LEU A 42 -2.69 22.73 12.72
N PRO A 43 -2.29 21.62 12.09
CA PRO A 43 -2.54 21.40 10.67
C PRO A 43 -4.02 21.28 10.34
N LYS A 44 -4.44 21.86 9.21
CA LYS A 44 -5.78 21.62 8.65
C LYS A 44 -5.87 20.23 8.05
N ILE A 45 -7.08 19.66 8.03
CA ILE A 45 -7.34 18.33 7.46
C ILE A 45 -6.84 18.22 6.01
N ASP A 46 -7.06 19.24 5.17
CA ASP A 46 -6.59 19.27 3.78
C ASP A 46 -5.07 19.13 3.66
N PHE A 47 -4.31 19.68 4.60
CA PHE A 47 -2.86 19.54 4.61
C PHE A 47 -2.44 18.12 4.96
N ILE A 48 -3.15 17.49 5.89
CA ILE A 48 -2.91 16.09 6.28
C ILE A 48 -3.25 15.14 5.11
N ILE A 49 -4.37 15.39 4.41
CA ILE A 49 -4.76 14.64 3.21
C ILE A 49 -3.66 14.75 2.14
N LYS A 50 -3.15 15.96 1.89
CA LYS A 50 -2.04 16.14 0.93
C LYS A 50 -0.79 15.36 1.32
N ILE A 51 -0.48 15.24 2.61
CA ILE A 51 0.65 14.43 3.07
C ILE A 51 0.41 12.95 2.72
N TYR A 52 -0.77 12.42 3.03
CA TYR A 52 -1.15 11.05 2.70
C TYR A 52 -1.08 10.75 1.21
N GLU A 53 -1.58 11.66 0.37
CA GLU A 53 -1.64 11.45 -1.09
C GLU A 53 -0.28 11.49 -1.79
N ASN A 54 0.70 12.21 -1.22
CA ASN A 54 1.96 12.50 -1.91
C ASN A 54 3.17 11.79 -1.33
N ILE A 55 3.08 11.22 -0.13
CA ILE A 55 4.22 10.63 0.58
C ILE A 55 3.88 9.21 1.02
N GLU A 56 4.75 8.27 0.68
CA GLU A 56 4.66 6.89 1.12
C GLU A 56 5.35 6.77 2.49
N PHE A 57 4.56 6.70 3.57
CA PHE A 57 5.02 6.56 4.96
C PHE A 57 3.87 6.07 5.85
N ASN A 58 4.17 5.66 7.09
CA ASN A 58 3.16 5.18 8.00
C ASN A 58 2.26 6.33 8.50
N PHE A 59 1.03 6.38 8.00
CA PHE A 59 0.07 7.42 8.34
C PHE A 59 -0.45 7.29 9.79
N ASP A 60 -0.58 6.07 10.31
CA ASP A 60 -0.99 5.84 11.70
C ASP A 60 0.05 6.39 12.68
N TRP A 61 1.33 6.30 12.34
CA TRP A 61 2.39 6.93 13.11
C TRP A 61 2.21 8.46 13.15
N LEU A 62 1.89 9.11 12.04
CA LEU A 62 1.67 10.56 12.02
C LEU A 62 0.49 10.99 12.89
N LEU A 63 -0.60 10.21 12.94
CA LEU A 63 -1.77 10.55 13.74
C LEU A 63 -1.62 10.17 15.21
N THR A 64 -1.15 8.96 15.49
CA THR A 64 -1.18 8.33 16.82
C THR A 64 0.18 8.31 17.50
N GLY A 65 1.27 8.45 16.75
CA GLY A 65 2.64 8.24 17.23
C GLY A 65 3.04 6.78 17.40
N LYS A 66 2.21 5.82 16.97
CA LYS A 66 2.48 4.38 17.08
C LYS A 66 3.07 3.82 15.79
N GLY A 67 3.99 2.87 15.93
CA GLY A 67 4.67 2.24 14.80
C GLY A 67 5.89 3.03 14.32
N GLU A 68 6.50 2.57 13.23
CA GLU A 68 7.65 3.23 12.61
C GLU A 68 7.21 4.25 11.57
N ILE A 69 8.06 5.25 11.29
CA ILE A 69 7.76 6.29 10.31
C ILE A 69 7.73 5.75 8.88
N LEU A 70 8.68 4.88 8.55
CA LEU A 70 8.75 4.24 7.26
C LEU A 70 7.90 2.99 7.29
N ILE A 71 7.23 2.79 6.18
CA ILE A 71 6.59 1.53 5.87
C ILE A 71 7.69 0.61 5.33
N ASN A 72 7.89 -0.55 5.95
CA ASN A 72 8.58 -1.62 5.27
C ASN A 72 7.63 -2.14 4.19
N LYS A 73 8.09 -2.28 2.95
CA LYS A 73 7.28 -2.81 1.85
C LYS A 73 6.82 -4.26 2.10
N GLU A 74 7.43 -4.94 3.07
CA GLU A 74 6.98 -6.25 3.54
C GLU A 74 5.75 -6.15 4.47
N ASP A 75 5.54 -5.01 5.15
CA ASP A 75 4.50 -4.83 6.17
C ASP A 75 3.22 -4.14 5.64
N THR A 76 3.26 -3.47 4.49
CA THR A 76 2.12 -2.63 4.01
C THR A 76 1.11 -3.28 3.13
N ILE A 77 1.26 -4.57 2.87
CA ILE A 77 0.29 -5.19 2.03
C ILE A 77 -0.97 -5.46 2.87
N ALA A 78 -1.86 -4.47 2.89
CA ALA A 78 -3.30 -4.68 2.88
C ALA A 78 -3.73 -5.38 1.56
N THR A 79 -2.92 -6.32 1.07
CA THR A 79 -3.40 -7.44 0.28
C THR A 79 -4.33 -8.26 1.16
N PRO A 80 -5.21 -9.09 0.55
CA PRO A 80 -5.69 -10.28 1.24
C PRO A 80 -4.51 -10.88 2.00
N SER A 81 -4.68 -11.16 3.29
CA SER A 81 -3.68 -11.82 4.11
C SER A 81 -3.00 -12.90 3.28
N GLN A 82 -1.70 -13.13 3.46
CA GLN A 82 -0.98 -14.14 2.67
C GLN A 82 -1.73 -15.48 2.63
N LYS A 83 -2.47 -15.78 3.71
CA LYS A 83 -3.45 -16.85 3.81
C LYS A 83 -4.61 -16.72 2.81
N GLU A 84 -5.36 -15.62 2.76
CA GLU A 84 -6.45 -15.41 1.78
C GLU A 84 -5.96 -15.47 0.32
N LEU A 85 -4.75 -14.96 0.05
CA LEU A 85 -4.17 -15.07 -1.30
C LEU A 85 -3.82 -16.52 -1.65
N ASN A 86 -3.29 -17.28 -0.69
CA ASN A 86 -2.99 -18.70 -0.87
C ASN A 86 -4.30 -19.50 -1.00
N ASP A 87 -5.30 -19.23 -0.17
CA ASP A 87 -6.62 -19.86 -0.22
C ASP A 87 -7.28 -19.64 -1.60
N LEU A 88 -7.15 -18.43 -2.18
CA LEU A 88 -7.64 -18.13 -3.52
C LEU A 88 -6.85 -18.85 -4.63
N LYS A 89 -5.52 -18.94 -4.49
CA LYS A 89 -4.67 -19.67 -5.43
C LYS A 89 -5.00 -21.17 -5.41
N ASP A 90 -5.15 -21.75 -4.22
CA ASP A 90 -5.49 -23.16 -4.03
C ASP A 90 -6.85 -23.50 -4.63
N PHE A 91 -7.85 -22.63 -4.42
CA PHE A 91 -9.17 -22.79 -5.05
C PHE A 91 -9.07 -22.78 -6.57
N LYS A 92 -8.26 -21.89 -7.14
CA LYS A 92 -8.08 -21.76 -8.59
C LYS A 92 -7.32 -22.95 -9.17
N ILE A 93 -6.29 -23.44 -8.48
CA ILE A 93 -5.54 -24.65 -8.85
C ILE A 93 -6.47 -25.85 -8.90
N LYS A 94 -7.26 -26.09 -7.83
CA LYS A 94 -8.19 -27.22 -7.77
C LYS A 94 -9.24 -27.19 -8.88
N THR A 95 -9.68 -25.99 -9.27
CA THR A 95 -10.64 -25.83 -10.37
C THR A 95 -10.00 -26.19 -11.71
N LEU A 96 -8.78 -25.71 -11.97
CA LEU A 96 -8.03 -26.00 -13.20
C LEU A 96 -7.68 -27.48 -13.33
N GLU A 97 -7.29 -28.13 -12.23
CA GLU A 97 -7.01 -29.57 -12.22
C GLU A 97 -8.23 -30.38 -12.66
N LYS A 98 -9.42 -30.02 -12.17
CA LYS A 98 -10.68 -30.67 -12.55
C LYS A 98 -11.06 -30.44 -14.02
N GLU A 99 -10.81 -29.23 -14.54
CA GLU A 99 -11.04 -28.94 -15.96
C GLU A 99 -10.07 -29.69 -16.88
N LEU A 100 -8.82 -29.86 -16.45
CA LEU A 100 -7.81 -30.61 -17.17
C LEU A 100 -8.18 -32.09 -17.27
N GLU A 101 -8.59 -32.70 -16.16
CA GLU A 101 -9.02 -34.11 -16.10
C GLU A 101 -10.18 -34.38 -17.08
N ARG A 102 -11.20 -33.50 -17.10
CA ARG A 102 -12.32 -33.61 -18.04
C ARG A 102 -11.86 -33.55 -19.51
N CYS A 103 -10.94 -32.64 -19.83
CA CYS A 103 -10.39 -32.51 -21.18
C CYS A 103 -9.60 -33.77 -21.60
N GLU A 104 -8.87 -34.39 -20.67
CA GLU A 104 -8.13 -35.63 -20.95
C GLU A 104 -9.05 -36.82 -21.19
N GLU A 105 -10.15 -36.94 -20.44
CA GLU A 105 -11.19 -37.95 -20.64
C GLU A 105 -11.89 -37.79 -22.01
N GLU A 106 -12.27 -36.55 -22.37
CA GLU A 106 -12.86 -36.22 -23.67
C GLU A 106 -11.92 -36.58 -24.82
N LYS A 107 -10.62 -36.27 -24.69
CA LYS A 107 -9.63 -36.64 -25.71
C LYS A 107 -9.51 -38.15 -25.87
N LYS A 108 -9.45 -38.90 -24.77
CA LYS A 108 -9.30 -40.37 -24.78
C LYS A 108 -10.50 -41.07 -25.42
N THR A 109 -11.72 -40.58 -25.17
CA THR A 109 -12.94 -41.12 -25.80
C THR A 109 -12.97 -40.87 -27.31
N LEU A 110 -12.55 -39.69 -27.76
CA LEU A 110 -12.43 -39.36 -29.18
C LEU A 110 -11.40 -40.22 -29.90
N GLU A 111 -10.22 -40.46 -29.29
CA GLU A 111 -9.19 -41.33 -29.86
C GLU A 111 -9.69 -42.77 -30.02
N ASN A 112 -10.37 -43.33 -29.01
CA ASN A 112 -10.95 -44.67 -29.10
C ASN A 112 -12.07 -44.79 -30.13
N SER A 113 -12.84 -43.72 -30.37
CA SER A 113 -13.88 -43.70 -31.41
C SER A 113 -13.34 -43.68 -32.84
N LYS A 114 -12.13 -43.15 -33.04
CA LYS A 114 -11.47 -43.07 -34.36
C LYS A 114 -10.75 -44.37 -34.76
N SER A 115 -10.45 -45.26 -33.83
CA SER A 115 -9.85 -46.58 -34.12
C SER A 115 -10.86 -47.69 -34.47
N ASN A 116 -12.15 -47.44 -34.31
CA ASN A 116 -13.24 -48.39 -34.60
C ASN A 116 -14.01 -48.11 -35.91
N VAL A 117 -13.47 -47.23 -36.77
CA VAL A 117 -13.96 -46.91 -38.12
C VAL A 117 -12.82 -47.11 -39.11
#